data_AF-I3W0E6-F1
#
_entry.id   AF-I3W0E6-F1
#
_cell.length_a   1.000
_cell.length_b   1.000
_cell.length_c   1.000
_cell.angle_alpha   90.00
_cell.angle_beta   90.00
_cell.angle_gamma   90.00
#
_symmetry.space_group_name_H-M   'P 1'
#
loop_
_entity.id
_entity.type
_entity.pdbx_description
1 polymer ?
#
loop_
_entity_poly.entity_id
_entity_poly.type
_entity_poly.pdbx_seq_one_letter_code
_entity_poly.pdbx_strand_id
1 'polypeptide(L)'
;MYSLNYAIKAYKNANQFDDIHQGLQRGTLPTEDESRTKTTLGALEKNSSYSMMHEGTHAAFGADFLPVDFYKHGASLTQARELMKRPDGRMAGRVNSEDHREAENLIQRNQAFRMTRSVLLDDGTPSSTQFSASIDGFRLQEIKRVLAAAQR
;
A
#
# COMPACT_ATOMS: atom_id res chain seq x y z
N MET A 1 -6.54 7.37 8.08
CA MET A 1 -5.34 6.65 8.57
C MET A 1 -4.40 6.26 7.44
N TYR A 2 -4.83 5.53 6.40
CA TYR A 2 -3.95 5.20 5.27
C TYR A 2 -3.32 6.44 4.64
N SER A 3 -4.10 7.48 4.32
CA SER A 3 -3.57 8.73 3.75
C SER A 3 -2.55 9.43 4.66
N LEU A 4 -2.78 9.45 5.98
CA LEU A 4 -1.83 10.02 6.94
C LEU A 4 -0.53 9.20 6.99
N ASN A 5 -0.62 7.87 7.03
CA ASN A 5 0.55 7.01 6.92
C ASN A 5 1.28 7.27 5.60
N TYR A 6 0.55 7.34 4.48
CA TYR A 6 1.11 7.56 3.15
C TYR A 6 1.81 8.91 3.04
N ALA A 7 1.28 9.98 3.65
CA ALA A 7 1.96 11.26 3.72
C ALA A 7 3.30 11.16 4.47
N ILE A 8 3.31 10.51 5.63
CA ILE A 8 4.55 10.26 6.40
C ILE A 8 5.53 9.40 5.59
N LYS A 9 5.03 8.40 4.84
CA LYS A 9 5.86 7.52 4.01
C LYS A 9 6.38 8.19 2.75
N ALA A 10 5.60 9.08 2.14
CA ALA A 10 6.04 9.90 1.01
C ALA A 10 7.20 10.80 1.46
N TYR A 11 7.06 11.48 2.61
CA TYR A 11 8.15 12.27 3.18
C TYR A 11 9.40 11.42 3.47
N LYS A 12 9.24 10.23 4.08
CA LYS A 12 10.38 9.33 4.36
C LYS A 12 11.08 8.78 3.11
N ASN A 13 10.39 8.76 1.98
CA ASN A 13 10.90 8.26 0.70
C ASN A 13 10.96 9.39 -0.33
N ALA A 14 11.25 10.62 0.11
CA ALA A 14 11.18 11.83 -0.72
C ALA A 14 11.93 11.68 -2.04
N ASN A 15 13.14 11.12 -2.03
CA ASN A 15 13.95 10.94 -3.24
C ASN A 15 13.20 10.17 -4.36
N GLN A 16 12.45 9.12 -4.02
CA GLN A 16 11.68 8.35 -5.01
C GLN A 16 10.49 9.15 -5.55
N PHE A 17 9.88 9.98 -4.69
CA PHE A 17 8.84 10.91 -5.12
C PHE A 17 9.41 12.02 -5.99
N ASP A 18 10.61 12.52 -5.69
CA ASP A 18 11.31 13.52 -6.50
C ASP A 18 11.58 12.96 -7.91
N ASP A 19 12.03 11.71 -8.02
CA ASP A 19 12.23 11.04 -9.32
C ASP A 19 10.91 10.92 -10.11
N ILE A 20 9.81 10.56 -9.43
CA ILE A 20 8.47 10.54 -10.05
C ILE A 20 8.09 11.95 -10.52
N HIS A 21 8.30 12.97 -9.67
CA HIS A 21 7.98 14.36 -9.99
C HIS A 21 8.80 14.92 -11.15
N GLN A 22 10.08 14.55 -11.27
CA GLN A 22 10.91 14.93 -12.42
C GLN A 22 10.39 14.36 -13.74
N GLY A 23 9.86 13.13 -13.73
CA GLY A 23 9.14 12.57 -14.88
C GLY A 23 7.88 13.38 -15.19
N LEU A 24 7.05 13.62 -14.17
CA LEU A 24 5.77 14.33 -14.32
C LEU A 24 5.95 15.77 -14.81
N GLN A 25 7.04 16.45 -14.46
CA GLN A 25 7.39 17.78 -15.00
C GLN A 25 7.58 17.78 -16.52
N ARG A 26 7.91 16.63 -17.12
CA ARG A 26 8.03 16.43 -18.56
C ARG A 26 6.75 15.87 -19.19
N GLY A 27 5.66 15.78 -18.41
CA GLY A 27 4.39 15.21 -18.83
C GLY A 27 4.42 13.69 -19.00
N THR A 28 5.32 13.00 -18.30
CA THR A 28 5.45 11.53 -18.42
C THR A 28 5.49 10.84 -17.06
N LEU A 29 4.92 9.64 -17.00
CA LEU A 29 5.12 8.71 -15.90
C LEU A 29 5.84 7.47 -16.48
N PRO A 30 7.16 7.31 -16.27
CA PRO A 30 7.92 6.23 -16.91
C PRO A 30 7.34 4.85 -16.57
N THR A 31 7.19 3.96 -17.57
CA THR A 31 6.57 2.62 -17.43
C THR A 31 5.07 2.59 -17.12
N GLU A 32 4.38 3.73 -17.24
CA GLU A 32 2.92 3.80 -17.04
C GLU A 32 2.16 2.82 -17.95
N ASP A 33 2.52 2.68 -19.22
CA ASP A 33 1.80 1.83 -20.17
C ASP A 33 1.67 0.38 -19.67
N GLU A 34 2.70 -0.16 -19.04
CA GLU A 34 2.64 -1.48 -18.43
C GLU A 34 1.89 -1.46 -17.09
N SER A 35 2.22 -0.48 -16.23
CA SER A 35 1.70 -0.43 -14.86
C SER A 35 0.20 -0.10 -14.77
N ARG A 36 -0.29 0.78 -15.66
CA ARG A 36 -1.68 1.21 -15.73
C ARG A 36 -2.61 0.02 -15.98
N THR A 37 -2.19 -0.94 -16.80
CA THR A 37 -2.98 -2.16 -17.08
C THR A 37 -3.19 -3.04 -15.84
N LYS A 38 -2.34 -2.90 -14.81
CA LYS A 38 -2.44 -3.62 -13.53
C LYS A 38 -3.40 -2.93 -12.54
N THR A 39 -3.97 -1.78 -12.91
CA THR A 39 -4.95 -1.04 -12.12
C THR A 39 -6.39 -1.40 -12.53
N THR A 40 -7.34 -1.10 -11.65
CA THR A 40 -8.76 -1.21 -11.98
C THR A 40 -9.18 -0.25 -13.09
N LEU A 41 -8.53 0.93 -13.19
CA LEU A 41 -8.76 1.87 -14.28
C LEU A 41 -8.33 1.29 -15.62
N GLY A 42 -7.13 0.71 -15.70
CA GLY A 42 -6.64 0.08 -16.94
C GLY A 42 -7.53 -1.09 -17.38
N ALA A 43 -8.05 -1.88 -16.43
CA ALA A 43 -9.04 -2.92 -16.74
C ALA A 43 -10.35 -2.32 -17.28
N LEU A 44 -10.81 -1.20 -16.70
CA LEU A 44 -12.02 -0.51 -17.13
C LEU A 44 -11.87 0.11 -18.53
N GLU A 45 -10.77 0.81 -18.79
CA GLU A 45 -10.47 1.44 -20.10
C GLU A 45 -10.35 0.39 -21.21
N LYS A 46 -9.75 -0.77 -20.91
CA LYS A 46 -9.70 -1.90 -21.84
C LYS A 46 -11.09 -2.45 -22.16
N ASN A 47 -11.99 -2.48 -21.18
CA ASN A 47 -13.34 -3.01 -21.34
C ASN A 47 -14.30 -2.02 -22.00
N SER A 48 -14.14 -0.72 -21.77
CA SER A 48 -15.01 0.32 -22.34
C SER A 48 -14.59 0.74 -23.74
N SER A 49 -13.31 0.61 -24.12
CA SER A 49 -12.75 1.14 -25.37
C SER A 49 -12.91 2.67 -25.55
N TYR A 50 -13.19 3.39 -24.46
CA TYR A 50 -13.26 4.87 -24.41
C TYR A 50 -12.46 5.38 -23.21
N SER A 51 -11.93 6.60 -23.32
CA SER A 51 -11.21 7.24 -22.23
C SER A 51 -12.13 7.47 -21.03
N MET A 52 -11.83 6.79 -19.92
CA MET A 52 -12.59 6.90 -18.66
C MET A 52 -12.01 7.93 -17.71
N MET A 53 -10.79 8.39 -17.99
CA MET A 53 -10.10 9.44 -17.27
C MET A 53 -9.82 10.62 -18.21
N HIS A 54 -9.69 11.81 -17.65
CA HIS A 54 -9.33 13.00 -18.44
C HIS A 54 -7.98 12.80 -19.15
N GLU A 55 -7.93 13.23 -20.42
CA GLU A 55 -6.71 13.18 -21.21
C GLU A 55 -5.55 13.89 -20.49
N GLY A 56 -4.36 13.31 -20.57
CA GLY A 56 -3.16 13.80 -19.89
C GLY A 56 -3.05 13.41 -18.42
N THR A 57 -4.03 12.73 -17.83
CA THR A 57 -3.92 12.22 -16.45
C THR A 57 -3.21 10.86 -16.43
N HIS A 58 -2.26 10.71 -15.50
CA HIS A 58 -1.48 9.48 -15.33
C HIS A 58 -2.06 8.58 -14.23
N ALA A 59 -1.97 7.26 -14.40
CA ALA A 59 -2.38 6.27 -13.41
C ALA A 59 -1.49 5.01 -13.45
N ALA A 60 -1.10 4.52 -12.28
CA ALA A 60 -0.22 3.35 -12.18
C ALA A 60 -0.54 2.49 -10.94
N PHE A 61 -0.10 1.23 -10.97
CA PHE A 61 -0.19 0.35 -9.83
C PHE A 61 0.92 0.67 -8.81
N GLY A 62 0.53 0.88 -7.56
CA GLY A 62 1.43 1.39 -6.53
C GLY A 62 2.73 0.59 -6.36
N ALA A 63 2.73 -0.72 -6.56
CA ALA A 63 3.92 -1.55 -6.31
C ALA A 63 5.01 -1.36 -7.37
N ASP A 64 4.67 -0.78 -8.52
CA ASP A 64 5.64 -0.48 -9.58
C ASP A 64 6.39 0.84 -9.28
N PHE A 65 5.80 1.77 -8.53
CA PHE A 65 6.35 3.13 -8.31
C PHE A 65 6.67 3.44 -6.84
N LEU A 66 5.91 2.90 -5.91
CA LEU A 66 6.06 3.18 -4.49
C LEU A 66 6.94 2.13 -3.80
N PRO A 67 7.59 2.51 -2.69
CA PRO A 67 8.34 1.58 -1.87
C PRO A 67 7.41 0.69 -1.04
N VAL A 68 7.99 -0.40 -0.50
CA VAL A 68 7.30 -1.39 0.33
C VAL A 68 6.60 -0.79 1.56
N ASP A 69 7.04 0.39 2.03
CA ASP A 69 6.45 1.16 3.11
C ASP A 69 4.94 1.40 2.99
N PHE A 70 4.44 1.56 1.76
CA PHE A 70 3.02 1.80 1.48
C PHE A 70 2.18 0.54 1.69
N TYR A 71 2.79 -0.64 1.66
CA TYR A 71 2.12 -1.93 1.80
C TYR A 71 2.20 -2.52 3.21
N LYS A 72 2.93 -1.89 4.14
CA LYS A 72 3.09 -2.34 5.55
C LYS A 72 1.78 -2.51 6.32
N HIS A 73 0.73 -1.84 5.89
CA HIS A 73 -0.60 -1.91 6.51
C HIS A 73 -1.63 -2.59 5.61
N GLY A 74 -1.22 -3.22 4.51
CA GLY A 74 -2.14 -3.93 3.62
C GLY A 74 -2.87 -5.07 4.34
N ALA A 75 -4.20 -5.07 4.25
CA ALA A 75 -5.05 -6.03 4.97
C ALA A 75 -4.93 -7.47 4.45
N SER A 76 -4.72 -7.64 3.13
CA SER A 76 -4.73 -8.93 2.46
C SER A 76 -3.38 -9.65 2.56
N LEU A 77 -3.38 -10.85 3.16
CA LEU A 77 -2.20 -11.72 3.18
C LEU A 77 -1.85 -12.20 1.77
N THR A 78 -2.86 -12.45 0.95
CA THR A 78 -2.69 -12.82 -0.46
C THR A 78 -1.96 -11.71 -1.22
N GLN A 79 -2.34 -10.45 -1.01
CA GLN A 79 -1.62 -9.32 -1.59
C GLN A 79 -0.15 -9.30 -1.16
N ALA A 80 0.14 -9.48 0.13
CA ALA A 80 1.53 -9.54 0.61
C ALA A 80 2.34 -10.66 -0.05
N ARG A 81 1.73 -11.84 -0.25
CA ARG A 81 2.36 -12.96 -0.96
C ARG A 81 2.65 -12.64 -2.42
N GLU A 82 1.69 -12.07 -3.14
CA GLU A 82 1.89 -11.71 -4.56
C GLU A 82 2.93 -10.60 -4.73
N LEU A 83 2.96 -9.61 -3.82
CA LEU A 83 3.98 -8.58 -3.81
C LEU A 83 5.39 -9.15 -3.59
N MET A 84 5.56 -10.06 -2.63
CA MET A 84 6.88 -10.66 -2.35
C MET A 84 7.38 -11.60 -3.45
N LYS A 85 6.50 -12.12 -4.32
CA LYS A 85 6.87 -12.95 -5.47
C LYS A 85 7.30 -12.15 -6.71
N ARG A 86 7.21 -10.81 -6.67
CA ARG A 86 7.54 -9.98 -7.83
C ARG A 86 8.98 -10.20 -8.28
N PRO A 87 9.25 -10.30 -9.61
CA PRO A 87 10.60 -10.56 -10.12
C PRO A 87 11.64 -9.50 -9.75
N ASP A 88 11.20 -8.26 -9.56
CA ASP A 88 12.06 -7.12 -9.19
C ASP A 88 12.55 -7.17 -7.74
N GLY A 89 12.00 -8.06 -6.90
CA GLY A 89 12.38 -8.22 -5.50
C GLY A 89 12.13 -7.00 -4.60
N ARG A 90 11.60 -5.89 -5.13
CA ARG A 90 11.47 -4.60 -4.43
C ARG A 90 10.60 -4.66 -3.17
N MET A 91 9.68 -5.61 -3.13
CA MET A 91 8.71 -5.79 -2.05
C MET A 91 9.09 -6.95 -1.09
N ALA A 92 10.18 -7.66 -1.37
CA ALA A 92 10.58 -8.87 -0.63
C ALA A 92 11.49 -8.59 0.57
N GLY A 93 11.96 -7.35 0.73
CA GLY A 93 12.89 -6.95 1.78
C GLY A 93 12.29 -6.81 3.18
N ARG A 94 13.14 -6.35 4.09
CA ARG A 94 12.80 -5.99 5.47
C ARG A 94 11.88 -4.76 5.51
N VAL A 95 10.88 -4.77 6.39
CA VAL A 95 9.89 -3.69 6.54
C VAL A 95 9.87 -3.03 7.91
N ASN A 96 10.47 -3.62 8.94
CA ASN A 96 10.70 -2.95 10.24
C ASN A 96 12.01 -2.15 10.24
N SER A 97 12.25 -1.31 11.26
CA SER A 97 13.50 -0.54 11.34
C SER A 97 14.69 -1.47 11.58
N GLU A 98 15.87 -1.07 11.11
CA GLU A 98 17.13 -1.80 11.31
C GLU A 98 17.48 -1.99 12.78
N ASP A 99 17.00 -1.09 13.66
CA ASP A 99 17.20 -1.18 15.11
C ASP A 99 16.54 -2.41 15.76
N HIS A 100 15.59 -3.06 15.06
CA HIS A 100 15.03 -4.31 15.56
C HIS A 100 16.05 -5.45 15.41
N ARG A 101 16.16 -6.31 16.43
CA ARG A 101 17.07 -7.47 16.36
C ARG A 101 16.65 -8.46 15.27
N GLU A 102 15.36 -8.69 15.13
CA GLU A 102 14.79 -9.62 14.16
C GLU A 102 14.19 -8.85 12.98
N ALA A 103 14.60 -9.21 11.77
CA ALA A 103 14.05 -8.64 10.55
C ALA A 103 12.64 -9.19 10.32
N GLU A 104 11.71 -8.29 9.96
CA GLU A 104 10.33 -8.62 9.61
C GLU A 104 10.09 -8.24 8.14
N ASN A 105 9.54 -9.14 7.32
CA ASN A 105 9.09 -8.87 5.95
C ASN A 105 7.56 -8.62 5.86
N LEU A 106 7.03 -8.32 4.68
CA LEU A 106 5.60 -8.02 4.49
C LEU A 106 4.66 -9.16 4.93
N ILE A 107 5.00 -10.42 4.63
CA ILE A 107 4.17 -11.58 5.00
C ILE A 107 4.18 -11.76 6.52
N GLN A 108 5.37 -11.75 7.12
CA GLN A 108 5.55 -11.88 8.58
C GLN A 108 4.77 -10.78 9.31
N ARG A 109 4.88 -9.54 8.84
CA ARG A 109 4.12 -8.41 9.39
C ARG A 109 2.60 -8.62 9.24
N ASN A 110 2.13 -9.04 8.07
CA ASN A 110 0.70 -9.26 7.86
C ASN A 110 0.16 -10.34 8.82
N GLN A 111 0.92 -11.41 9.02
CA GLN A 111 0.61 -12.51 9.94
C GLN A 111 0.65 -12.05 11.41
N ALA A 112 1.65 -11.26 11.81
CA ALA A 112 1.78 -10.73 13.17
C ALA A 112 0.59 -9.85 13.59
N PHE A 113 -0.06 -9.18 12.62
CA PHE A 113 -1.25 -8.35 12.83
C PHE A 113 -2.54 -9.03 12.38
N ARG A 114 -2.55 -10.36 12.19
CA ARG A 114 -3.72 -11.08 11.68
C ARG A 114 -4.81 -11.15 12.74
N MET A 115 -6.01 -10.70 12.37
CA MET A 115 -7.20 -10.79 13.20
C MET A 115 -8.33 -11.48 12.44
N THR A 116 -9.23 -12.08 13.19
CA THR A 116 -10.47 -12.68 12.66
C THR A 116 -11.59 -11.66 12.75
N ARG A 117 -12.33 -11.49 11.65
CA ARG A 117 -13.57 -10.73 11.59
C ARG A 117 -14.71 -11.70 11.32
N SER A 118 -15.74 -11.64 12.17
CA SER A 118 -17.03 -12.24 11.87
C SER A 118 -17.79 -11.30 10.93
N VAL A 119 -18.23 -11.83 9.80
CA VAL A 119 -19.05 -11.12 8.80
C VAL A 119 -20.32 -11.95 8.60
N LEU A 120 -21.47 -11.30 8.56
CA LEU A 120 -22.67 -11.93 8.05
C LEU A 120 -22.63 -11.89 6.53
N LEU A 121 -22.76 -13.05 5.89
CA LEU A 121 -22.98 -13.15 4.45
C LEU A 121 -24.40 -12.69 4.11
N ASP A 122 -24.66 -12.45 2.82
CA ASP A 122 -25.96 -11.95 2.34
C ASP A 122 -27.13 -12.91 2.63
N ASP A 123 -26.84 -14.20 2.80
CA ASP A 123 -27.79 -15.24 3.19
C ASP A 123 -28.00 -15.34 4.73
N GLY A 124 -27.37 -14.46 5.50
CA GLY A 124 -27.41 -14.47 6.97
C GLY A 124 -26.46 -15.49 7.60
N THR A 125 -25.66 -16.22 6.83
CA THR A 125 -24.68 -17.17 7.36
C THR A 125 -23.49 -16.42 7.95
N PRO A 126 -23.09 -16.68 9.22
CA PRO A 126 -21.88 -16.10 9.77
C PRO A 126 -20.64 -16.74 9.12
N SER A 127 -19.79 -15.90 8.54
CA SER A 127 -18.49 -16.28 7.97
C SER A 127 -17.37 -15.62 8.76
N SER A 128 -16.30 -16.37 9.01
CA SER A 128 -15.09 -15.83 9.61
C SER A 128 -14.06 -15.60 8.52
N THR A 129 -13.61 -14.35 8.40
CA THR A 129 -12.55 -13.98 7.47
C THR A 129 -11.40 -13.38 8.25
N GLN A 130 -10.17 -13.67 7.83
CA GLN A 130 -9.00 -13.08 8.45
C GLN A 130 -8.48 -11.90 7.63
N PHE A 131 -7.96 -10.89 8.31
CA PHE A 131 -7.33 -9.72 7.69
C PHE A 131 -6.22 -9.19 8.61
N SER A 132 -5.31 -8.37 8.08
CA SER A 132 -4.34 -7.66 8.92
C SER A 132 -4.95 -6.37 9.47
N ALA A 133 -4.95 -6.22 10.78
CA ALA A 133 -5.41 -5.01 11.49
C ALA A 133 -4.27 -4.01 11.76
N SER A 134 -3.17 -4.07 11.00
CA SER A 134 -2.00 -3.23 11.24
C SER A 134 -2.29 -1.73 11.14
N ILE A 135 -3.26 -1.32 10.31
CA ILE A 135 -3.67 0.08 10.20
C ILE A 135 -4.35 0.61 11.47
N ASP A 136 -5.06 -0.26 12.20
CA ASP A 136 -5.66 0.11 13.48
C ASP A 136 -4.58 0.29 14.55
N GLY A 137 -3.53 -0.52 14.51
CA GLY A 137 -2.31 -0.30 15.29
C GLY A 137 -1.67 1.07 15.00
N PHE A 138 -1.65 1.49 13.73
CA PHE A 138 -1.18 2.84 13.36
C PHE A 138 -2.11 3.95 13.90
N ARG A 139 -3.44 3.75 13.91
CA ARG A 139 -4.37 4.68 14.58
C ARG A 139 -4.03 4.87 16.05
N LEU A 140 -3.81 3.77 16.78
CA LEU A 140 -3.45 3.82 18.20
C LEU A 140 -2.10 4.51 18.43
N GLN A 141 -1.12 4.28 17.53
CA GLN A 141 0.16 4.96 17.57
C GLN A 141 0.02 6.48 17.46
N GLU A 142 -0.76 6.97 16.48
CA GLU A 142 -0.92 8.41 16.28
C GLU A 142 -1.68 9.06 17.43
N ILE A 143 -2.74 8.42 17.95
CA ILE A 143 -3.44 8.89 19.15
C ILE A 143 -2.47 9.03 20.34
N LYS A 144 -1.65 7.99 20.59
CA LYS A 144 -0.66 8.01 21.67
C LYS A 144 0.35 9.14 21.51
N ARG A 145 0.82 9.42 20.28
CA ARG A 145 1.76 10.52 20.00
C ARG A 145 1.17 11.89 20.32
N VAL A 146 -0.07 12.14 19.89
CA VAL A 146 -0.76 13.40 20.15
C VAL A 146 -0.97 13.61 21.65
N LEU A 147 -1.46 12.59 22.36
CA LEU A 147 -1.67 12.68 23.80
C LEU A 147 -0.36 12.90 24.57
N ALA A 148 0.71 12.20 24.18
CA ALA A 148 2.02 12.35 24.83
C ALA A 148 2.66 13.73 24.58
N ALA A 149 2.39 14.36 23.43
CA ALA A 149 2.89 15.70 23.13
C ALA A 149 2.13 16.80 23.90
N ALA A 150 0.84 16.61 24.18
CA ALA A 150 0.02 17.57 24.92
C ALA A 150 0.19 17.49 26.46
N GLN A 151 0.69 16.37 26.97
CA GLN A 151 0.89 16.11 28.40
C GLN A 151 2.32 16.40 28.88
N ARG A 152 3.18 16.91 28.01
CA ARG A 152 4.54 17.37 28.31
C ARG A 152 4.60 18.88 28.22
#